data_AF-A0A2E5E320-F1
#
_entry.id   AF-A0A2E5E320-F1
#
_cell.length_a   1.000
_cell.length_b   1.000
_cell.length_c   1.000
_cell.angle_alpha   90.00
_cell.angle_beta   90.00
_cell.angle_gamma   90.00
#
_symmetry.space_group_name_H-M   'P 1'
#
loop_
_entity.id
_entity.type
_entity.pdbx_description
1 polymer ?
#
loop_
_entity_poly.entity_id
_entity_poly.type
_entity_poly.pdbx_seq_one_letter_code
_entity_poly.pdbx_strand_id
1 'polypeptide(L)'
;MKSDVIIVGGGAGGLSCGITLASAESKLWFNNRRIVIVDDNRSDLAKAHLNNAPGVAPGTNGPDLLKQLKEQLGQYDSASMVNARCLTAERQADGGFHVKLDNGMNIQGQTLVLATGYKRFEIEGLCVTPSTHPLGGKANRIMLEHDGVYGIEPDLHVAGLLAGGSSQYAIAAGIGAQVAVEILSLWAGKRTHVHETVR
;
A
#
# COMPACT_ATOMS: atom_id res chain seq x y z
N MET A 1 -10.50 8.27 -13.24
CA MET A 1 -11.08 7.33 -12.24
C MET A 1 -11.15 8.05 -10.90
N LYS A 2 -12.18 7.79 -10.09
CA LYS A 2 -12.27 8.31 -8.72
C LYS A 2 -12.12 7.16 -7.72
N SER A 3 -11.45 7.42 -6.61
CA SER A 3 -11.24 6.49 -5.51
C SER A 3 -11.15 7.24 -4.18
N ASP A 4 -11.38 6.58 -3.07
CA ASP A 4 -11.14 7.16 -1.74
C ASP A 4 -9.69 6.97 -1.33
N VAL A 5 -9.08 5.83 -1.68
CA VAL A 5 -7.66 5.54 -1.42
C VAL A 5 -6.98 5.11 -2.73
N ILE A 6 -5.86 5.75 -3.02
CA ILE A 6 -4.92 5.34 -4.06
C ILE A 6 -3.68 4.75 -3.38
N ILE A 7 -3.34 3.51 -3.71
CA ILE A 7 -2.12 2.85 -3.23
C ILE A 7 -1.18 2.68 -4.41
N VAL A 8 0.02 3.25 -4.33
CA VAL A 8 1.02 3.14 -5.39
C VAL A 8 2.04 2.06 -5.02
N GLY A 9 1.93 0.91 -5.68
CA GLY A 9 2.76 -0.28 -5.54
C GLY A 9 1.95 -1.51 -5.12
N GLY A 10 1.92 -2.55 -5.94
CA GLY A 10 1.21 -3.82 -5.68
C GLY A 10 2.12 -4.92 -5.12
N GLY A 11 3.09 -4.56 -4.28
CA GLY A 11 3.92 -5.50 -3.53
C GLY A 11 3.26 -5.96 -2.23
N ALA A 12 4.01 -6.66 -1.38
CA ALA A 12 3.51 -7.17 -0.08
C ALA A 12 2.82 -6.09 0.77
N GLY A 13 3.45 -4.93 0.93
CA GLY A 13 2.88 -3.84 1.73
C GLY A 13 1.64 -3.19 1.12
N GLY A 14 1.66 -2.93 -0.19
CA GLY A 14 0.51 -2.30 -0.85
C GLY A 14 -0.70 -3.22 -0.96
N LEU A 15 -0.49 -4.49 -1.34
CA LEU A 15 -1.56 -5.49 -1.36
C LEU A 15 -2.12 -5.74 0.05
N SER A 16 -1.26 -5.87 1.07
CA SER A 16 -1.74 -6.03 2.45
C SER A 16 -2.53 -4.81 2.93
N CYS A 17 -2.12 -3.59 2.57
CA CYS A 17 -2.87 -2.37 2.89
C CYS A 17 -4.25 -2.40 2.21
N GLY A 18 -4.31 -2.70 0.91
CA GLY A 18 -5.57 -2.76 0.16
C GLY A 18 -6.51 -3.84 0.68
N ILE A 19 -6.01 -5.05 0.95
CA ILE A 19 -6.80 -6.16 1.49
C ILE A 19 -7.38 -5.79 2.86
N THR A 20 -6.55 -5.25 3.76
CA THR A 20 -7.01 -4.87 5.11
C THR A 20 -8.01 -3.72 5.07
N LEU A 21 -7.86 -2.76 4.16
CA LEU A 21 -8.87 -1.71 3.94
C LEU A 21 -10.18 -2.31 3.43
N ALA A 22 -10.11 -3.13 2.39
CA ALA A 22 -11.27 -3.67 1.70
C ALA A 22 -12.06 -4.67 2.55
N SER A 23 -11.42 -5.37 3.49
CA SER A 23 -12.11 -6.27 4.42
C SER A 23 -13.10 -5.56 5.36
N ALA A 24 -13.03 -4.23 5.45
CA ALA A 24 -14.02 -3.42 6.16
C ALA A 24 -15.28 -3.12 5.35
N GLU A 25 -15.42 -3.58 4.10
CA GLU A 25 -16.50 -3.14 3.20
C GLU A 25 -17.92 -3.45 3.70
N SER A 26 -18.07 -4.46 4.56
CA SER A 26 -19.33 -4.78 5.23
C SER A 26 -19.71 -3.84 6.38
N LYS A 27 -18.80 -2.95 6.81
CA LYS A 27 -19.03 -2.03 7.94
C LYS A 27 -19.80 -0.80 7.47
N LEU A 28 -20.83 -0.39 8.22
CA LEU A 28 -21.65 0.79 7.88
C LEU A 28 -20.83 2.07 7.65
N TRP A 29 -19.81 2.30 8.48
CA TRP A 29 -18.93 3.48 8.37
C TRP A 29 -17.94 3.40 7.21
N PHE A 30 -17.80 2.25 6.53
CA PHE A 30 -17.00 2.13 5.32
C PHE A 30 -17.60 2.93 4.16
N ASN A 31 -18.93 3.13 4.16
CA ASN A 31 -19.63 4.06 3.27
C ASN A 31 -19.33 3.85 1.77
N ASN A 32 -19.29 2.60 1.31
CA ASN A 32 -19.05 2.21 -0.10
C ASN A 32 -17.78 2.82 -0.71
N ARG A 33 -16.76 3.07 0.11
CA ARG A 33 -15.49 3.65 -0.36
C ARG A 33 -14.76 2.74 -1.35
N ARG A 34 -13.98 3.35 -2.23
CA ARG A 34 -13.25 2.70 -3.32
C ARG A 34 -11.75 2.73 -3.08
N ILE A 35 -11.11 1.58 -3.23
CA ILE A 35 -9.66 1.43 -3.10
C ILE A 35 -9.08 1.05 -4.46
N VAL A 36 -8.03 1.75 -4.88
CA VAL A 36 -7.33 1.47 -6.14
C VAL A 36 -5.85 1.24 -5.86
N ILE A 37 -5.34 0.09 -6.28
CA ILE A 37 -3.92 -0.21 -6.26
C ILE A 37 -3.35 -0.05 -7.67
N VAL A 38 -2.38 0.85 -7.82
CA VAL A 38 -1.59 1.03 -9.04
C VAL A 38 -0.32 0.20 -8.92
N ASP A 39 -0.06 -0.71 -9.84
CA ASP A 39 1.12 -1.58 -9.80
C ASP A 39 1.77 -1.71 -11.18
N ASP A 40 3.10 -1.55 -11.22
CA ASP A 40 3.92 -1.72 -12.43
C ASP A 40 4.57 -3.11 -12.51
N ASN A 41 4.19 -4.03 -11.61
CA ASN A 41 4.67 -5.40 -11.49
C ASN A 41 6.19 -5.54 -11.24
N ARG A 42 6.87 -4.50 -10.74
CA ARG A 42 8.32 -4.53 -10.43
C ARG A 42 8.61 -4.80 -8.93
N SER A 43 7.75 -5.58 -8.27
CA SER A 43 7.89 -5.98 -6.86
C SER A 43 9.10 -6.89 -6.64
N ASP A 44 9.88 -6.64 -5.59
CA ASP A 44 10.97 -7.54 -5.20
C ASP A 44 10.50 -8.91 -4.72
N LEU A 45 9.24 -8.98 -4.25
CA LEU A 45 8.63 -10.24 -3.86
C LEU A 45 8.61 -11.22 -5.04
N ALA A 46 8.47 -10.76 -6.29
CA ALA A 46 8.46 -11.63 -7.47
C ALA A 46 9.76 -12.43 -7.68
N LYS A 47 10.83 -12.12 -6.95
CA LYS A 47 12.13 -12.82 -7.00
C LYS A 47 12.40 -13.66 -5.75
N ALA A 48 11.47 -13.69 -4.80
CA ALA A 48 11.66 -14.35 -3.53
C ALA A 48 11.26 -15.83 -3.59
N HIS A 49 11.89 -16.61 -2.72
CA HIS A 49 11.49 -17.97 -2.37
C HIS A 49 11.29 -18.00 -0.85
N LEU A 50 10.07 -18.32 -0.40
CA LEU A 50 9.65 -18.10 0.98
C LEU A 50 9.68 -19.40 1.79
N ASN A 51 10.53 -19.43 2.81
CA ASN A 51 10.60 -20.52 3.81
C ASN A 51 10.37 -20.03 5.24
N ASN A 52 10.38 -18.70 5.45
CA ASN A 52 10.40 -18.04 6.75
C ASN A 52 9.26 -17.01 6.91
N ALA A 53 8.19 -17.16 6.14
CA ALA A 53 7.00 -16.31 6.23
C ALA A 53 5.89 -17.05 6.99
N PRO A 54 5.59 -16.69 8.25
CA PRO A 54 4.52 -17.34 9.01
C PRO A 54 3.17 -17.27 8.29
N GLY A 55 2.42 -18.37 8.29
CA GLY A 55 1.14 -18.49 7.58
C GLY A 55 1.25 -18.70 6.06
N VAL A 56 2.45 -18.62 5.48
CA VAL A 56 2.72 -18.99 4.09
C VAL A 56 3.38 -20.37 4.06
N ALA A 57 2.91 -21.27 3.20
CA ALA A 57 3.49 -22.60 3.07
C ALA A 57 5.00 -22.51 2.71
N PRO A 58 5.90 -23.22 3.41
CA PRO A 58 7.31 -23.25 3.04
C PRO A 58 7.51 -23.71 1.60
N GLY A 59 8.46 -23.11 0.89
CA GLY A 59 8.74 -23.36 -0.52
C GLY A 59 7.86 -22.55 -1.49
N THR A 60 6.93 -21.72 -1.01
CA THR A 60 6.12 -20.85 -1.87
C THR A 60 7.01 -19.86 -2.62
N ASN A 61 6.83 -19.77 -3.94
CA ASN A 61 7.53 -18.77 -4.74
C ASN A 61 6.78 -17.44 -4.70
N GLY A 62 7.55 -16.36 -4.75
CA GLY A 62 7.03 -15.00 -4.71
C GLY A 62 5.97 -14.65 -5.76
N PRO A 63 6.12 -15.05 -7.04
CA PRO A 63 5.08 -14.86 -8.05
C PRO A 63 3.75 -15.53 -7.70
N ASP A 64 3.80 -16.75 -7.15
CA ASP A 64 2.61 -17.49 -6.75
C ASP A 64 1.92 -16.79 -5.57
N LEU A 65 2.69 -16.31 -4.59
CA LEU A 65 2.15 -15.54 -3.47
C LEU A 65 1.55 -14.20 -3.93
N LEU A 66 2.21 -13.48 -4.85
CA LEU A 66 1.64 -12.26 -5.43
C LEU A 66 0.31 -12.53 -6.14
N LYS A 67 0.22 -13.65 -6.88
CA LYS A 67 -1.03 -14.06 -7.52
C LYS A 67 -2.12 -14.33 -6.47
N GLN A 68 -1.83 -15.10 -5.43
CA GLN A 68 -2.77 -15.39 -4.34
C GLN A 68 -3.26 -14.11 -3.65
N LEU A 69 -2.36 -13.15 -3.37
CA LEU A 69 -2.74 -11.86 -2.77
C LEU A 69 -3.63 -11.03 -3.69
N LYS A 70 -3.35 -11.02 -5.00
CA LYS A 70 -4.19 -10.33 -5.99
C LYS A 70 -5.58 -10.98 -6.10
N GLU A 71 -5.64 -12.31 -6.05
CA GLU A 71 -6.90 -13.06 -6.01
C GLU A 71 -7.69 -12.78 -4.73
N GLN A 72 -7.04 -12.73 -3.57
CA GLN A 72 -7.66 -12.35 -2.30
C GLN A 72 -8.21 -10.92 -2.34
N LEU A 73 -7.44 -9.96 -2.86
CA LEU A 73 -7.92 -8.58 -3.05
C LEU A 73 -9.16 -8.55 -3.94
N GLY A 74 -9.18 -9.36 -5.00
CA GLY A 74 -10.31 -9.47 -5.93
C GLY A 74 -11.59 -10.08 -5.35
N GLN A 75 -11.57 -10.56 -4.10
CA GLN A 75 -12.77 -11.00 -3.40
C GLN A 75 -13.61 -9.83 -2.86
N TYR A 76 -13.04 -8.63 -2.82
CA TYR A 76 -13.70 -7.44 -2.29
C TYR A 76 -14.12 -6.51 -3.43
N ASP A 77 -15.41 -6.23 -3.54
CA ASP A 77 -15.95 -5.38 -4.61
C ASP A 77 -15.39 -3.95 -4.52
N SER A 78 -15.10 -3.47 -3.31
CA SER A 78 -14.57 -2.14 -3.02
C SER A 78 -13.14 -1.89 -3.55
N ALA A 79 -12.38 -2.95 -3.84
CA ALA A 79 -10.99 -2.86 -4.27
C ALA A 79 -10.82 -3.17 -5.76
N SER A 80 -9.80 -2.55 -6.37
CA SER A 80 -9.44 -2.82 -7.76
C SER A 80 -7.96 -2.55 -8.02
N MET A 81 -7.45 -3.14 -9.09
CA MET A 81 -6.07 -2.94 -9.53
C MET A 81 -5.99 -2.27 -10.89
N VAL A 82 -4.99 -1.41 -11.05
CA VAL A 82 -4.58 -0.81 -12.33
C VAL A 82 -3.14 -1.20 -12.61
N ASN A 83 -2.91 -1.89 -13.72
CA ASN A 83 -1.56 -2.22 -14.18
C ASN A 83 -0.97 -1.04 -14.95
N ALA A 84 -0.16 -0.24 -14.26
CA ALA A 84 0.47 0.96 -14.79
C ALA A 84 1.56 1.45 -13.82
N ARG A 85 2.44 2.32 -14.32
CA ARG A 85 3.38 3.06 -13.47
C ARG A 85 2.79 4.42 -13.11
N CYS A 86 2.88 4.79 -11.83
CA CYS A 86 2.63 6.16 -11.38
C CYS A 86 3.77 7.08 -11.83
N LEU A 87 3.44 8.16 -12.54
CA LEU A 87 4.41 9.19 -12.97
C LEU A 87 4.39 10.38 -12.01
N THR A 88 3.21 10.92 -11.74
CA THR A 88 3.07 12.07 -10.84
C THR A 88 1.95 11.82 -9.84
N ALA A 89 2.12 12.40 -8.65
CA ALA A 89 1.09 12.53 -7.64
C ALA A 89 1.12 13.97 -7.11
N GLU A 90 0.03 14.70 -7.30
CA GLU A 90 -0.04 16.12 -6.97
C GLU A 90 -1.17 16.33 -5.96
N ARG A 91 -0.86 16.94 -4.80
CA ARG A 91 -1.89 17.36 -3.85
C ARG A 91 -2.71 18.50 -4.47
N GLN A 92 -4.03 18.39 -4.43
CA GLN A 92 -4.91 19.41 -4.98
C GLN A 92 -5.24 20.49 -3.94
N ALA A 93 -5.59 21.69 -4.40
CA ALA A 93 -5.86 22.84 -3.52
C ALA A 93 -7.10 22.65 -2.63
N ASP A 94 -8.07 21.86 -3.08
CA ASP A 94 -9.28 21.47 -2.35
C ASP A 94 -9.08 20.22 -1.47
N GLY A 95 -7.87 19.67 -1.42
CA GLY A 95 -7.54 18.44 -0.71
C GLY A 95 -7.43 17.22 -1.63
N GLY A 96 -6.96 16.10 -1.09
CA GLY A 96 -6.73 14.89 -1.87
C GLY A 96 -5.62 15.02 -2.92
N PHE A 97 -5.59 14.05 -3.84
CA PHE A 97 -4.50 13.82 -4.78
C PHE A 97 -5.00 13.54 -6.18
N HIS A 98 -4.24 14.02 -7.17
CA HIS A 98 -4.35 13.63 -8.56
C HIS A 98 -3.11 12.83 -8.95
N VAL A 99 -3.31 11.57 -9.35
CA VAL A 99 -2.27 10.65 -9.77
C VAL A 99 -2.36 10.41 -11.27
N LYS A 100 -1.26 10.67 -11.98
CA LYS A 100 -1.13 10.46 -13.42
C LYS A 100 -0.31 9.21 -13.70
N LEU A 101 -0.81 8.36 -14.60
CA LEU A 101 -0.23 7.07 -14.94
C LEU A 101 0.42 7.09 -16.33
N ASP A 102 1.38 6.20 -16.55
CA ASP A 102 2.11 6.08 -17.82
C ASP A 102 1.27 5.59 -19.00
N ASN A 103 0.12 4.98 -18.72
CA ASN A 103 -0.87 4.59 -19.72
C ASN A 103 -1.89 5.71 -20.06
N GLY A 104 -1.67 6.93 -19.55
CA GLY A 104 -2.54 8.08 -19.77
C GLY A 104 -3.77 8.16 -18.86
N MET A 105 -3.97 7.16 -17.98
CA MET A 105 -5.04 7.22 -16.99
C MET A 105 -4.73 8.22 -15.88
N ASN A 106 -5.79 8.85 -15.39
CA ASN A 106 -5.75 9.75 -14.24
C ASN A 106 -6.66 9.23 -13.13
N ILE A 107 -6.16 9.21 -11.90
CA ILE A 107 -6.90 8.78 -10.71
C ILE A 107 -6.93 9.93 -9.72
N GLN A 108 -8.12 10.23 -9.21
CA GLN A 108 -8.31 11.21 -8.15
C GLN A 108 -8.75 10.49 -6.88
N GLY A 109 -8.19 10.87 -5.74
CA GLY A 109 -8.64 10.33 -4.46
C GLY A 109 -8.17 11.10 -3.24
N GLN A 110 -8.85 10.87 -2.11
CA GLN A 110 -8.60 11.63 -0.89
C GLN A 110 -7.27 11.22 -0.25
N THR A 111 -7.03 9.92 -0.13
CA THR A 111 -5.86 9.38 0.56
C THR A 111 -4.90 8.74 -0.43
N LEU A 112 -3.59 9.00 -0.26
CA LEU A 112 -2.51 8.40 -1.03
C LEU A 112 -1.60 7.57 -0.12
N VAL A 113 -1.34 6.33 -0.51
CA VAL A 113 -0.40 5.43 0.17
C VAL A 113 0.75 5.08 -0.78
N LEU A 114 1.98 5.40 -0.38
CA LEU A 114 3.20 5.13 -1.13
C LEU A 114 3.81 3.80 -0.69
N ALA A 115 3.70 2.77 -1.53
CA ALA A 115 4.13 1.39 -1.24
C ALA A 115 5.11 0.85 -2.31
N THR A 116 5.95 1.70 -2.88
CA THR A 116 6.78 1.40 -4.06
C THR A 116 8.03 0.56 -3.78
N GLY A 117 8.20 0.11 -2.53
CA GLY A 117 9.43 -0.52 -2.05
C GLY A 117 10.58 0.48 -1.89
N TYR A 118 11.74 -0.02 -1.51
CA TYR A 118 12.88 0.78 -1.02
C TYR A 118 14.06 0.98 -2.00
N LYS A 119 13.87 0.69 -3.30
CA LYS A 119 14.97 0.71 -4.30
C LYS A 119 15.00 1.96 -5.16
N ARG A 120 13.85 2.62 -5.33
CA ARG A 120 13.64 3.74 -6.25
C ARG A 120 12.39 4.49 -5.81
N PHE A 121 12.40 5.79 -6.07
CA PHE A 121 11.26 6.68 -5.90
C PHE A 121 11.22 7.55 -7.15
N GLU A 122 10.28 7.26 -8.04
CA GLU A 122 10.19 7.82 -9.40
C GLU A 122 8.88 8.62 -9.58
N ILE A 123 8.30 9.11 -8.48
CA ILE A 123 7.03 9.84 -8.48
C ILE A 123 7.33 11.32 -8.30
N GLU A 124 6.89 12.14 -9.25
CA GLU A 124 7.02 13.60 -9.20
C GLU A 124 5.76 14.26 -8.60
N GLY A 125 5.87 15.53 -8.20
CA GLY A 125 4.73 16.36 -7.75
C GLY A 125 4.43 16.32 -6.25
N LEU A 126 5.10 15.43 -5.49
CA LEU A 126 5.03 15.40 -4.03
C LEU A 126 6.20 16.15 -3.41
N CYS A 127 5.94 16.87 -2.32
CA CYS A 127 6.96 17.55 -1.50
C CYS A 127 7.66 16.58 -0.53
N VAL A 128 8.00 15.37 -0.99
CA VAL A 128 8.67 14.34 -0.18
C VAL A 128 10.02 14.00 -0.78
N THR A 129 11.05 13.90 0.07
CA THR A 129 12.41 13.56 -0.35
C THR A 129 12.82 12.26 0.32
N PRO A 130 13.13 11.20 -0.44
CA PRO A 130 13.63 9.97 0.15
C PRO A 130 14.95 10.15 0.89
N SER A 131 15.04 9.59 2.10
CA SER A 131 16.25 9.51 2.91
C SER A 131 16.89 8.12 2.80
N THR A 132 18.11 7.96 3.31
CA THR A 132 18.78 6.66 3.36
C THR A 132 18.02 5.69 4.27
N HIS A 133 17.75 4.49 3.77
CA HIS A 133 17.03 3.48 4.54
C HIS A 133 17.89 2.94 5.70
N PRO A 134 17.46 3.05 6.96
CA PRO A 134 18.26 2.71 8.14
C PRO A 134 18.56 1.20 8.23
N LEU A 135 17.60 0.37 7.79
CA LEU A 135 17.66 -1.09 7.85
C LEU A 135 17.79 -1.75 6.46
N GLY A 136 18.28 -1.02 5.45
CA GLY A 136 18.21 -1.46 4.05
C GLY A 136 19.20 -2.56 3.66
N GLY A 137 20.21 -2.82 4.50
CA GLY A 137 21.31 -3.75 4.24
C GLY A 137 22.26 -3.34 3.11
N LYS A 138 21.90 -2.33 2.31
CA LYS A 138 22.70 -1.72 1.24
C LYS A 138 22.51 -0.21 1.25
N ALA A 139 23.58 0.54 0.97
CA ALA A 139 23.58 2.01 1.02
C ALA A 139 22.62 2.67 0.02
N ASN A 140 22.28 2.00 -1.09
CA ASN A 140 21.36 2.51 -2.11
C ASN A 140 19.90 2.14 -1.85
N ARG A 141 19.51 1.97 -0.60
CA ARG A 141 18.12 1.76 -0.20
C ARG A 141 17.58 3.05 0.38
N ILE A 142 16.31 3.33 0.11
CA ILE A 142 15.66 4.58 0.49
C ILE A 142 14.42 4.32 1.33
N MET A 143 14.07 5.29 2.16
CA MET A 143 12.80 5.36 2.87
C MET A 143 12.19 6.76 2.77
N LEU A 144 10.94 6.91 3.21
CA LEU A 144 10.33 8.21 3.49
C LEU A 144 10.17 8.35 5.00
N GLU A 145 10.54 9.52 5.53
CA GLU A 145 10.32 9.88 6.93
C GLU A 145 8.81 9.95 7.23
N HIS A 146 8.44 9.55 8.44
CA HIS A 146 7.05 9.50 8.88
C HIS A 146 6.94 9.64 10.41
N ASP A 147 5.73 9.83 10.91
CA ASP A 147 5.37 10.08 12.31
C ASP A 147 5.51 8.89 13.30
N GLY A 148 6.20 7.82 12.90
CA GLY A 148 6.28 6.56 13.66
C GLY A 148 5.10 5.59 13.51
N VAL A 149 3.94 6.03 12.99
CA VAL A 149 2.80 5.18 12.59
C VAL A 149 2.47 5.32 11.10
N TYR A 150 3.50 5.66 10.32
CA TYR A 150 3.53 5.65 8.87
C TYR A 150 2.72 6.75 8.17
N GLY A 151 2.35 7.82 8.89
CA GLY A 151 1.84 9.07 8.32
C GLY A 151 2.98 10.02 7.93
N ILE A 152 2.95 10.53 6.70
CA ILE A 152 3.89 11.58 6.23
C ILE A 152 3.26 12.95 6.43
N GLU A 153 2.03 13.11 5.94
CA GLU A 153 1.22 14.32 5.98
C GLU A 153 -0.26 13.93 6.07
N PRO A 154 -1.20 14.86 6.33
CA PRO A 154 -2.63 14.56 6.24
C PRO A 154 -2.99 13.86 4.93
N ASP A 155 -3.63 12.70 5.03
CA ASP A 155 -4.02 11.84 3.91
C ASP A 155 -2.86 11.26 3.06
N LEU A 156 -1.59 11.43 3.46
CA LEU A 156 -0.43 10.86 2.79
C LEU A 156 0.30 9.89 3.72
N HIS A 157 0.38 8.63 3.30
CA HIS A 157 1.00 7.56 4.08
C HIS A 157 2.09 6.86 3.28
N VAL A 158 3.00 6.20 3.98
CA VAL A 158 4.01 5.31 3.39
C VAL A 158 3.81 3.89 3.91
N ALA A 159 3.99 2.88 3.07
CA ALA A 159 3.80 1.49 3.46
C ALA A 159 4.91 0.57 2.95
N GLY A 160 4.98 -0.63 3.52
CA GLY A 160 5.98 -1.63 3.17
C GLY A 160 7.40 -1.16 3.48
N LEU A 161 8.36 -1.58 2.66
CA LEU A 161 9.77 -1.29 2.93
C LEU A 161 10.15 0.18 2.70
N LEU A 162 9.35 0.96 1.95
CA LEU A 162 9.60 2.40 1.83
C LEU A 162 9.40 3.11 3.18
N ALA A 163 8.70 2.50 4.13
CA ALA A 163 8.50 3.01 5.49
C ALA A 163 9.64 2.65 6.46
N GLY A 164 10.80 2.20 5.97
CA GLY A 164 11.99 1.97 6.80
C GLY A 164 12.09 0.60 7.49
N GLY A 165 11.13 -0.31 7.27
CA GLY A 165 11.17 -1.67 7.81
C GLY A 165 12.20 -2.59 7.13
N SER A 166 12.71 -3.59 7.86
CA SER A 166 13.64 -4.58 7.32
C SER A 166 13.03 -5.42 6.19
N SER A 167 13.88 -5.84 5.25
CA SER A 167 13.49 -6.57 4.04
C SER A 167 12.98 -8.00 4.30
N GLN A 168 11.72 -8.14 4.72
CA GLN A 168 11.01 -9.42 4.83
C GLN A 168 9.55 -9.25 4.38
N TYR A 169 8.96 -10.32 3.81
CA TYR A 169 7.55 -10.32 3.40
C TYR A 169 6.63 -9.94 4.56
N ALA A 170 6.76 -10.62 5.70
CA ALA A 170 5.89 -10.41 6.86
C ALA A 170 5.98 -8.98 7.42
N ILE A 171 7.18 -8.38 7.40
CA ILE A 171 7.38 -7.00 7.84
C ILE A 171 6.69 -6.04 6.87
N ALA A 172 6.94 -6.18 5.56
CA ALA A 172 6.34 -5.31 4.57
C ALA A 172 4.80 -5.39 4.58
N ALA A 173 4.26 -6.61 4.67
CA ALA A 173 2.82 -6.83 4.80
C ALA A 173 2.26 -6.24 6.09
N GLY A 174 2.92 -6.48 7.24
CA GLY A 174 2.50 -5.95 8.54
C GLY A 174 2.42 -4.42 8.57
N ILE A 175 3.41 -3.73 8.00
CA ILE A 175 3.39 -2.26 7.85
C ILE A 175 2.19 -1.82 6.99
N GLY A 176 1.94 -2.52 5.87
CA GLY A 176 0.77 -2.27 5.03
C GLY A 176 -0.55 -2.40 5.79
N ALA A 177 -0.70 -3.46 6.58
CA ALA A 177 -1.87 -3.66 7.43
C ALA A 177 -2.00 -2.57 8.51
N GLN A 178 -0.89 -2.13 9.12
CA GLN A 178 -0.92 -1.03 10.10
C GLN A 178 -1.46 0.25 9.46
N VAL A 179 -0.95 0.64 8.28
CA VAL A 179 -1.41 1.84 7.56
C VAL A 179 -2.91 1.76 7.28
N ALA A 180 -3.40 0.60 6.84
CA ALA A 180 -4.82 0.38 6.63
C ALA A 180 -5.64 0.63 7.89
N VAL A 181 -5.20 0.12 9.05
CA VAL A 181 -5.90 0.31 10.33
C VAL A 181 -5.92 1.78 10.77
N GLU A 182 -4.87 2.54 10.50
CA GLU A 182 -4.87 3.99 10.75
C GLU A 182 -5.95 4.70 9.92
N ILE A 183 -5.99 4.42 8.61
CA ILE A 183 -7.00 4.99 7.70
C ILE A 183 -8.43 4.59 8.11
N LEU A 184 -8.65 3.30 8.44
CA LEU A 184 -9.95 2.82 8.90
C LEU A 184 -10.40 3.50 10.19
N SER A 185 -9.47 3.77 11.10
CA SER A 185 -9.77 4.44 12.37
C SER A 185 -10.22 5.88 12.15
N LEU A 186 -9.63 6.57 11.17
CA LEU A 186 -10.07 7.90 10.75
C LEU A 186 -11.49 7.84 10.18
N TRP A 187 -11.79 6.89 9.29
CA TRP A 187 -13.12 6.74 8.70
C TRP A 187 -14.20 6.35 9.71
N ALA A 188 -13.85 5.55 10.72
CA ALA A 188 -14.74 5.15 11.78
C ALA A 188 -14.95 6.25 12.84
N GLY A 189 -14.13 7.33 12.83
CA GLY A 189 -14.13 8.38 13.84
C GLY A 189 -13.62 7.94 15.22
N LYS A 190 -13.01 6.76 15.32
CA LYS A 190 -12.46 6.16 16.55
C LYS A 190 -11.48 5.06 16.19
N ARG A 191 -10.62 4.67 17.15
CA ARG A 191 -9.75 3.50 16.96
C ARG A 191 -10.59 2.27 16.63
N THR A 192 -10.26 1.61 15.52
CA THR A 192 -11.01 0.44 15.02
C THR A 192 -10.07 -0.70 14.66
N HIS A 193 -10.63 -1.90 14.67
CA HIS A 193 -9.97 -3.12 14.22
C HIS A 193 -11.00 -3.94 13.42
N VAL A 194 -10.56 -4.58 12.34
CA VAL A 194 -11.43 -5.35 11.46
C VAL A 194 -11.14 -6.82 11.68
N HIS A 195 -11.76 -7.38 12.71
CA HIS A 195 -11.70 -8.80 13.02
C HIS A 195 -13.06 -9.45 12.77
N GLU A 196 -13.04 -10.67 12.27
CA GLU A 196 -14.19 -11.56 12.23
C GLU A 196 -13.99 -12.66 13.29
N THR A 197 -15.07 -13.10 13.92
CA THR A 197 -15.02 -14.20 14.89
C THR A 197 -15.53 -15.48 14.24
N VAL A 198 -14.77 -16.57 14.41
CA VAL A 198 -15.26 -17.91 14.11
C VAL A 198 -16.28 -18.26 15.20
N ARG A 199 -17.48 -18.67 14.80
CA ARG A 199 -18.49 -19.22 15.71
C ARG A 199 -18.42 -20.74 15.71
#